data_AF-A0A2A7UTX1-F1
#
_entry.id   AF-A0A2A7UTX1-F1
#
_cell.length_a   1.000
_cell.length_b   1.000
_cell.length_c   1.000
_cell.angle_alpha   90.00
_cell.angle_beta   90.00
_cell.angle_gamma   90.00
#
_symmetry.space_group_name_H-M   'P 1'
#
loop_
_entity.id
_entity.type
_entity.pdbx_description
1 polymer ?
#
loop_
_entity_poly.entity_id
_entity_poly.type
_entity_poly.pdbx_seq_one_letter_code
_entity_poly.pdbx_strand_id
1 'polypeptide(L)'
;MFTPSMHTVFMLCDGQRSMGQVLGATAGLGATSEDVRTLLELGWLRAGTQQETAAPAMDERTASLALEHARYVEGYRWARQLTTGLGLRGLRLLLAIESATDYQQLASLVPRIRDAVGSARAAVLELVLFGDVQEKTVPPSRASW
;
A
#
# COMPACT_ATOMS: atom_id res chain seq x y z
N MET A 1 -15.60 36.59 -13.42
CA MET A 1 -14.96 36.27 -14.71
C MET A 1 -13.85 35.27 -14.41
N PHE A 2 -13.84 34.12 -15.08
CA PHE A 2 -12.87 33.05 -14.78
C PHE A 2 -11.54 33.34 -15.47
N THR A 3 -10.45 33.45 -14.71
CA THR A 3 -9.12 33.79 -15.24
C THR A 3 -8.28 32.54 -15.51
N PRO A 4 -7.27 32.61 -16.39
CA PRO A 4 -6.33 31.51 -16.61
C PRO A 4 -5.63 31.04 -15.33
N SER A 5 -5.34 31.97 -14.40
CA SER A 5 -4.75 31.67 -13.09
C SER A 5 -5.71 30.87 -12.20
N MET A 6 -7.00 31.22 -12.17
CA MET A 6 -8.03 30.45 -11.45
C MET A 6 -8.14 29.01 -11.95
N HIS A 7 -8.01 28.80 -13.27
CA HIS A 7 -8.05 27.45 -13.83
C HIS A 7 -6.88 26.59 -13.36
N THR A 8 -5.67 27.16 -13.36
CA THR A 8 -4.47 26.46 -12.88
C THR A 8 -4.58 26.11 -11.40
N VAL A 9 -5.06 27.06 -10.58
CA VAL A 9 -5.31 26.83 -9.15
C VAL A 9 -6.30 25.69 -8.95
N PHE A 10 -7.43 25.71 -9.67
CA PHE A 10 -8.45 24.67 -9.58
C PHE A 10 -7.92 23.28 -9.93
N MET A 11 -7.14 23.16 -11.02
CA MET A 11 -6.52 21.89 -11.43
C MET A 11 -5.51 21.33 -10.42
N LEU A 12 -4.81 22.19 -9.67
CA LEU A 12 -3.80 21.74 -8.70
C LEU A 12 -4.40 21.30 -7.35
N CYS A 13 -5.64 21.73 -7.06
CA CYS A 13 -6.41 21.41 -5.86
C CYS A 13 -6.93 19.96 -5.90
N ASP A 14 -6.02 19.00 -5.65
CA ASP A 14 -6.30 17.55 -5.62
C ASP A 14 -6.79 17.04 -4.23
N GLY A 15 -7.12 17.95 -3.31
CA GLY A 15 -7.53 17.62 -1.93
C GLY A 15 -6.40 17.20 -0.99
N GLN A 16 -5.18 16.96 -1.49
CA GLN A 16 -3.99 16.63 -0.68
C GLN A 16 -3.12 17.85 -0.35
N ARG A 17 -3.16 18.89 -1.19
CA ARG A 17 -2.28 20.06 -1.06
C ARG A 17 -2.91 21.14 -0.21
N SER A 18 -2.12 21.76 0.65
CA SER A 18 -2.56 22.93 1.42
C SER A 18 -2.62 24.17 0.54
N MET A 19 -3.38 25.19 0.99
CA MET A 19 -3.48 26.50 0.34
C MET A 19 -2.09 27.09 0.00
N GLY A 20 -1.16 27.06 0.97
CA GLY A 20 0.18 27.60 0.78
C GLY A 20 1.00 26.83 -0.26
N GLN A 21 0.82 25.50 -0.36
CA GLN A 21 1.48 24.68 -1.37
C GLN A 21 0.95 24.96 -2.78
N VAL A 22 -0.37 25.12 -2.93
CA VAL A 22 -1.00 25.47 -4.21
C VAL A 22 -0.52 26.85 -4.66
N LEU A 23 -0.64 27.86 -3.80
CA LEU A 23 -0.21 29.23 -4.12
C LEU A 23 1.30 29.31 -4.42
N GLY A 24 2.14 28.58 -3.68
CA GLY A 24 3.58 28.52 -3.94
C GLY A 24 3.90 27.89 -5.30
N ALA A 25 3.21 26.83 -5.70
CA ALA A 25 3.41 26.16 -6.98
C ALA A 25 2.89 26.98 -8.17
N THR A 26 1.88 27.84 -7.97
CA THR A 26 1.24 28.63 -9.04
C THR A 26 1.63 30.11 -9.03
N ALA A 27 2.50 30.55 -8.11
CA ALA A 27 2.93 31.95 -8.01
C ALA A 27 3.57 32.48 -9.31
N GLY A 28 4.36 31.65 -10.00
CA GLY A 28 4.97 31.99 -11.29
C GLY A 28 3.98 32.15 -12.45
N LEU A 29 2.72 31.74 -12.26
CA LEU A 29 1.63 31.82 -13.23
C LEU A 29 0.61 32.92 -12.87
N GLY A 30 0.90 33.74 -11.87
CA GLY A 30 0.08 34.88 -11.45
C GLY A 30 -1.13 34.50 -10.59
N ALA A 31 -1.17 33.28 -10.03
CA ALA A 31 -2.22 32.87 -9.11
C ALA A 31 -2.06 33.54 -7.73
N THR A 32 -3.17 34.02 -7.20
CA THR A 32 -3.24 34.77 -5.95
C THR A 32 -4.21 34.13 -4.95
N SER A 33 -4.10 34.50 -3.68
CA SER A 33 -5.07 34.10 -2.65
C SER A 33 -6.50 34.57 -2.97
N GLU A 34 -6.64 35.64 -3.75
CA GLU A 34 -7.94 36.15 -4.19
C GLU A 34 -8.61 35.22 -5.21
N ASP A 35 -7.82 34.60 -6.09
CA ASP A 35 -8.32 33.60 -7.04
C ASP A 35 -8.94 32.40 -6.29
N VAL A 36 -8.26 31.90 -5.26
CA VAL A 36 -8.78 30.79 -4.44
C VAL A 36 -10.05 31.21 -3.68
N ARG A 37 -10.07 32.43 -3.12
CA ARG A 37 -11.24 32.98 -2.45
C ARG A 37 -12.45 33.07 -3.38
N THR A 38 -12.22 33.51 -4.61
CA THR A 38 -13.28 33.57 -5.64
C THR A 38 -13.80 32.17 -5.98
N LEU A 39 -12.91 31.17 -6.09
CA LEU A 39 -13.30 29.77 -6.33
C LEU A 39 -14.11 29.17 -5.16
N LEU A 40 -13.84 29.60 -3.92
CA LEU A 40 -14.63 29.23 -2.73
C LEU A 40 -16.00 29.92 -2.74
N GLU A 41 -16.05 31.22 -3.05
CA GLU A 41 -17.30 31.99 -3.14
C GLU A 41 -18.22 31.48 -4.26
N LEU A 42 -17.64 31.03 -5.38
CA LEU A 42 -18.36 30.37 -6.48
C LEU A 42 -18.77 28.92 -6.17
N GLY A 43 -18.31 28.36 -5.04
CA GLY A 43 -18.60 26.99 -4.62
C GLY A 43 -17.90 25.90 -5.43
N TRP A 44 -16.87 26.25 -6.21
CA TRP A 44 -16.10 25.30 -7.01
C TRP A 44 -15.02 24.61 -6.17
N LEU A 45 -14.51 25.32 -5.17
CA LEU A 45 -13.72 24.75 -4.10
C LEU A 45 -14.55 24.78 -2.81
N ARG A 46 -14.29 23.83 -1.91
CA ARG A 46 -14.70 23.93 -0.51
C ARG A 46 -13.47 24.00 0.36
N ALA A 47 -13.49 24.83 1.39
CA ALA A 47 -12.53 24.70 2.47
C ALA A 47 -12.76 23.32 3.10
N GLY A 48 -11.76 22.44 2.98
CA GLY A 48 -11.72 21.27 3.82
C GLY A 48 -11.66 21.75 5.26
N THR A 49 -12.51 21.21 6.13
CA THR A 49 -12.12 21.17 7.54
C THR A 49 -10.78 20.46 7.54
N GLN A 50 -9.74 21.12 8.04
CA GLN A 50 -8.58 20.40 8.54
C GLN A 50 -9.12 19.54 9.67
N GLN A 51 -9.65 18.38 9.31
CA GLN A 51 -9.93 17.33 10.23
C GLN A 51 -8.55 16.92 10.65
N GLU A 52 -8.13 17.44 11.81
CA GLU A 52 -7.02 16.96 12.61
C GLU A 52 -7.02 15.44 12.45
N THR A 53 -6.13 14.99 11.58
CA THR A 53 -6.28 13.72 10.92
C THR A 53 -6.09 12.66 11.99
N ALA A 54 -7.10 11.80 12.17
CA ALA A 54 -6.86 10.43 12.59
C ALA A 54 -6.05 9.72 11.49
N ALA A 55 -4.80 10.18 11.29
CA ALA A 55 -3.85 9.74 10.28
C ALA A 55 -3.22 8.36 10.54
N PRO A 56 -3.06 7.83 11.78
CA PRO A 56 -2.35 6.57 11.91
C PRO A 56 -3.15 5.39 11.34
N ALA A 57 -4.49 5.40 11.44
CA ALA A 57 -5.30 4.22 11.12
C ALA A 57 -5.40 3.89 9.61
N MET A 58 -5.38 4.89 8.72
CA MET A 58 -5.43 4.65 7.27
C MET A 58 -4.06 4.19 6.74
N ASP A 59 -2.99 4.77 7.27
CA ASP A 59 -1.61 4.45 6.90
C ASP A 59 -1.25 3.04 7.38
N GLU A 60 -1.59 2.70 8.63
CA GLU A 60 -1.41 1.35 9.19
C GLU A 60 -2.19 0.28 8.42
N ARG A 61 -3.44 0.57 8.05
CA ARG A 61 -4.27 -0.39 7.30
C ARG A 61 -3.75 -0.59 5.88
N THR A 62 -3.27 0.47 5.23
CA THR A 62 -2.66 0.39 3.90
C THR A 62 -1.33 -0.36 3.95
N ALA A 63 -0.48 -0.06 4.94
CA ALA A 63 0.78 -0.77 5.18
C ALA A 63 0.54 -2.27 5.46
N SER A 64 -0.49 -2.60 6.25
CA SER A 64 -0.88 -3.98 6.53
C SER A 64 -1.30 -4.73 5.27
N LEU A 65 -2.13 -4.13 4.42
CA LEU A 65 -2.54 -4.73 3.14
C LEU A 65 -1.36 -4.91 2.17
N ALA A 66 -0.43 -3.93 2.13
CA ALA A 66 0.77 -4.03 1.32
C ALA A 66 1.70 -5.17 1.79
N LEU A 67 1.84 -5.33 3.11
CA LEU A 67 2.60 -6.43 3.71
C LEU A 67 1.96 -7.79 3.43
N GLU A 68 0.65 -7.92 3.60
CA GLU A 68 -0.10 -9.13 3.27
C GLU A 68 0.05 -9.51 1.80
N HIS A 69 -0.01 -8.52 0.90
CA HIS A 69 0.21 -8.74 -0.53
C HIS A 69 1.64 -9.22 -0.83
N ALA A 70 2.66 -8.61 -0.22
CA ALA A 70 4.05 -9.03 -0.38
C ALA A 70 4.27 -10.49 0.10
N ARG A 71 3.70 -10.82 1.27
CA ARG A 71 3.73 -12.19 1.83
C ARG A 71 3.01 -13.19 0.94
N TYR A 72 1.87 -12.80 0.37
CA TYR A 72 1.13 -13.64 -0.58
C TYR A 72 1.96 -13.95 -1.83
N VAL A 73 2.57 -12.92 -2.46
CA VAL A 73 3.37 -13.10 -3.68
C VAL A 73 4.55 -14.04 -3.45
N GLU A 74 5.32 -13.82 -2.38
CA GLU A 74 6.49 -14.67 -2.08
C GLU A 74 6.06 -16.06 -1.59
N GLY A 75 5.05 -16.13 -0.73
CA GLY A 75 4.51 -17.39 -0.21
C GLY A 75 3.95 -18.27 -1.32
N TYR A 76 3.30 -17.69 -2.33
CA TYR A 76 2.76 -18.43 -3.47
C TYR A 76 3.85 -19.13 -4.28
N ARG A 77 4.97 -18.44 -4.52
CA ARG A 77 6.15 -19.00 -5.20
C ARG A 77 6.68 -20.22 -4.44
N TRP A 78 6.88 -20.09 -3.13
CA TRP A 78 7.36 -21.18 -2.28
C TRP A 78 6.36 -22.34 -2.20
N ALA A 79 5.08 -22.05 -2.03
CA ALA A 79 4.03 -23.08 -1.96
C ALA A 79 3.99 -23.91 -3.25
N ARG A 80 4.06 -23.27 -4.43
CA ARG A 80 4.17 -23.98 -5.71
C ARG A 80 5.43 -24.84 -5.77
N GLN A 81 6.59 -24.27 -5.45
CA GLN A 81 7.87 -24.98 -5.52
C GLN A 81 7.88 -26.23 -4.63
N LEU A 82 7.39 -26.09 -3.39
CA LEU A 82 7.31 -27.18 -2.41
C LEU A 82 6.33 -28.28 -2.81
N THR A 83 5.28 -27.94 -3.57
CA THR A 83 4.26 -28.91 -4.00
C THR A 83 4.59 -29.62 -5.31
N THR A 84 5.66 -29.23 -6.00
CA THR A 84 6.14 -29.92 -7.20
C THR A 84 6.58 -31.36 -6.87
N GLY A 85 6.27 -32.31 -7.75
CA GLY A 85 6.76 -33.69 -7.64
C GLY A 85 6.11 -34.57 -6.56
N LEU A 86 5.09 -34.11 -5.82
CA LEU A 86 4.39 -34.90 -4.79
C LEU A 86 3.28 -35.84 -5.34
N GLY A 87 3.29 -36.15 -6.64
CA GLY A 87 2.28 -36.98 -7.30
C GLY A 87 0.86 -36.40 -7.21
N LEU A 88 -0.15 -37.27 -7.10
CA LEU A 88 -1.57 -36.87 -7.06
C LEU A 88 -1.91 -35.96 -5.88
N ARG A 89 -1.25 -36.16 -4.73
CA ARG A 89 -1.43 -35.29 -3.55
C ARG A 89 -0.87 -33.89 -3.82
N GLY A 90 0.26 -33.80 -4.52
CA GLY A 90 0.82 -32.56 -5.05
C GLY A 90 -0.11 -31.84 -6.01
N LEU A 91 -0.71 -32.56 -6.96
CA LEU A 91 -1.66 -31.98 -7.91
C LEU A 91 -2.88 -31.36 -7.21
N ARG A 92 -3.46 -32.05 -6.21
CA ARG A 92 -4.59 -31.51 -5.42
C ARG A 92 -4.20 -30.28 -4.61
N LEU A 93 -2.98 -30.24 -4.08
CA LEU A 93 -2.46 -29.09 -3.36
C LEU A 93 -2.16 -27.93 -4.31
N LEU A 94 -1.58 -28.20 -5.48
CA LEU A 94 -1.34 -27.21 -6.51
C LEU A 94 -2.64 -26.54 -6.94
N LEU A 95 -3.69 -27.33 -7.25
CA LEU A 95 -5.00 -26.76 -7.59
C LEU A 95 -5.59 -25.90 -6.46
N ALA A 96 -5.41 -26.30 -5.20
CA ALA A 96 -5.83 -25.49 -4.06
C ALA A 96 -5.04 -24.19 -3.95
N ILE A 97 -3.73 -24.23 -4.24
CA ILE A 97 -2.86 -23.04 -4.29
C ILE A 97 -3.25 -22.11 -5.44
N GLU A 98 -3.53 -22.63 -6.64
CA GLU A 98 -4.00 -21.83 -7.78
C GLU A 98 -5.36 -21.16 -7.50
N SER A 99 -6.21 -21.80 -6.70
CA SER A 99 -7.50 -21.22 -6.30
C SER A 99 -7.39 -20.16 -5.19
N ALA A 100 -6.25 -20.08 -4.49
CA ALA A 100 -6.06 -19.11 -3.43
C ALA A 100 -5.81 -17.72 -4.04
N THR A 101 -6.69 -16.76 -3.76
CA THR A 101 -6.61 -15.40 -4.34
C THR A 101 -5.96 -14.37 -3.45
N ASP A 102 -5.70 -14.70 -2.19
CA ASP A 102 -5.24 -13.77 -1.17
C ASP A 102 -4.41 -14.48 -0.07
N TYR A 103 -3.81 -13.65 0.78
CA TYR A 103 -2.96 -14.08 1.88
C TYR A 103 -3.66 -15.06 2.84
N GLN A 104 -4.91 -14.78 3.23
CA GLN A 104 -5.63 -15.61 4.21
C GLN A 104 -5.92 -17.00 3.63
N GLN A 105 -6.36 -17.06 2.37
CA GLN A 105 -6.59 -18.32 1.68
C GLN A 105 -5.30 -19.13 1.57
N LEU A 106 -4.19 -18.52 1.17
CA LEU A 106 -2.90 -19.21 1.08
C LEU A 106 -2.40 -19.70 2.46
N ALA A 107 -2.51 -18.87 3.49
CA ALA A 107 -2.15 -19.20 4.86
C ALA A 107 -2.94 -20.42 5.39
N SER A 108 -4.22 -20.54 5.04
CA SER A 108 -5.07 -21.68 5.42
C SER A 108 -4.59 -23.02 4.85
N LEU A 109 -3.80 -23.02 3.78
CA LEU A 109 -3.27 -24.22 3.13
C LEU A 109 -1.99 -24.73 3.79
N VAL A 110 -1.31 -23.93 4.60
CA VAL A 110 -0.01 -24.26 5.21
C VAL A 110 -0.03 -25.59 5.97
N PRO A 111 -1.04 -25.91 6.82
CA PRO A 111 -1.08 -27.20 7.51
C PRO A 111 -1.12 -28.39 6.54
N ARG A 112 -1.87 -28.27 5.44
CA ARG A 112 -1.99 -29.32 4.43
C ARG A 112 -0.72 -29.49 3.60
N ILE A 113 -0.02 -28.37 3.32
CA ILE A 113 1.30 -28.39 2.67
C ILE A 113 2.31 -29.06 3.61
N ARG A 114 2.35 -28.66 4.88
CA ARG A 114 3.21 -29.24 5.91
C ARG A 114 3.03 -30.75 6.05
N ASP A 115 1.80 -31.23 6.08
CA ASP A 115 1.51 -32.67 6.13
C ASP A 115 1.99 -33.43 4.88
N ALA A 116 2.15 -32.76 3.74
CA ALA A 116 2.57 -33.38 2.49
C ALA A 116 4.09 -33.33 2.26
N VAL A 117 4.76 -32.24 2.67
CA VAL A 117 6.21 -32.03 2.45
C VAL A 117 7.07 -32.28 3.69
N GLY A 118 6.45 -32.37 4.87
CA GLY A 118 7.11 -32.48 6.16
C GLY A 118 7.50 -31.11 6.76
N SER A 119 7.59 -31.07 8.09
CA SER A 119 7.85 -29.85 8.87
C SER A 119 9.11 -29.10 8.44
N ALA A 120 10.20 -29.82 8.12
CA ALA A 120 11.47 -29.19 7.76
C ALA A 120 11.39 -28.38 6.46
N ARG A 121 10.66 -28.89 5.45
CA ARG A 121 10.48 -28.19 4.17
C ARG A 121 9.43 -27.08 4.26
N ALA A 122 8.40 -27.27 5.08
CA ALA A 122 7.34 -26.29 5.28
C ALA A 122 7.82 -25.05 6.07
N ALA A 123 8.87 -25.17 6.87
CA ALA A 123 9.39 -24.08 7.70
C ALA A 123 9.71 -22.80 6.90
N VAL A 124 10.24 -22.93 5.67
CA VAL A 124 10.54 -21.76 4.81
C VAL A 124 9.25 -21.02 4.42
N LEU A 125 8.20 -21.76 4.08
CA LEU A 125 6.89 -21.17 3.74
C LEU A 125 6.24 -20.51 4.97
N GLU A 126 6.32 -21.15 6.13
CA GLU A 126 5.82 -20.59 7.40
C GLU A 126 6.53 -19.29 7.76
N LEU A 127 7.86 -19.23 7.58
CA LEU A 127 8.63 -18.00 7.79
C LEU A 127 8.22 -16.89 6.83
N VAL A 128 8.01 -17.20 5.55
CA VAL A 128 7.59 -16.19 4.55
C VAL A 128 6.19 -15.65 4.85
N LEU A 129 5.27 -16.51 5.26
CA LEU A 129 3.87 -16.12 5.48
C LEU A 129 3.64 -15.48 6.85
N PHE A 130 4.35 -15.92 7.88
CA PHE A 130 4.06 -15.53 9.27
C PHE A 130 5.24 -14.86 9.98
N GLY A 131 6.45 -14.96 9.43
CA GLY A 131 7.64 -14.34 10.02
C GLY A 131 7.53 -12.82 10.01
N ASP A 132 8.09 -12.19 11.04
CA ASP A 132 8.25 -10.75 11.06
C ASP A 132 9.18 -10.34 9.92
N VAL A 133 8.72 -9.41 9.08
CA VAL A 133 9.62 -8.67 8.18
C VAL A 133 10.47 -7.81 9.09
N GLN A 134 11.58 -8.37 9.58
CA GLN A 134 12.60 -7.58 10.23
C GLN A 134 13.15 -6.67 9.14
N GLU A 135 12.63 -5.45 9.10
CA GLU A 135 13.21 -4.33 8.39
C GLU A 135 14.71 -4.38 8.66
N LYS A 136 15.47 -4.61 7.59
CA LYS A 136 16.91 -4.41 7.58
C LYS A 136 17.15 -3.01 8.13
N THR A 137 17.53 -2.94 9.40
CA THR A 137 17.79 -1.70 10.14
C THR A 137 18.69 -0.83 9.30
N VAL A 138 18.16 0.26 8.75
CA VAL A 138 18.97 1.33 8.21
C VAL A 138 19.80 1.85 9.39
N PRO A 139 21.15 1.77 9.37
CA PRO A 139 21.95 2.33 10.44
C PRO A 139 21.63 3.83 10.53
N PRO A 140 21.50 4.40 11.74
CA PRO A 140 21.19 5.82 11.88
C PRO A 140 22.24 6.63 11.11
N SER A 141 21.74 7.44 10.18
CA SER A 141 22.50 8.45 9.46
C SER A 141 23.39 9.20 10.46
N ARG A 142 24.70 9.01 10.33
CA ARG A 142 25.69 9.80 11.07
C ARG A 142 25.62 11.23 10.51
N ALA A 143 24.83 12.07 11.14
CA ALA A 143 25.03 13.51 11.10
C ALA A 143 25.60 13.94 12.46
N SER A 144 26.89 14.31 12.47
CA SER A 144 27.52 15.30 13.35
C SER A 144 29.04 15.27 13.13
N TRP A 145 29.52 15.95 12.08
CA TRP A 145 30.30 17.21 12.06
C TRP A 145 30.96 17.34 10.69
#